data_AF-A0A511MXV9-F1
#
_entry.id   AF-A0A511MXV9-F1
#
_cell.length_a   1.000
_cell.length_b   1.000
_cell.length_c   1.000
_cell.angle_alpha   90.00
_cell.angle_beta   90.00
_cell.angle_gamma   90.00
#
_symmetry.space_group_name_H-M   'P 1'
#
loop_
_entity.id
_entity.type
_entity.pdbx_description
1 polymer ?
#
loop_
_entity_poly.entity_id
_entity_poly.type
_entity_poly.pdbx_seq_one_letter_code
_entity_poly.pdbx_strand_id
1 'polypeptide(L)'
;MHYTKYPRTPHLPWSQKADADDVILPDTRIWEGMEVVITEKLDGENTSLYRDYLHARSVDNRYHPSRDWIKRYHGQIRHLIPEGYRICGENMYAQHSIVYHDLESYFYVFSVWDEKNCALGWDETLEWAAEIGAPTPRELYRGLWDEQKVQNIEIDTTTTEGYVVRPARSFPYSDFGSLVGKWVRANHVQTSEHWMHQAVIPNGLRKT
;
A
#
# COMPACT_ATOMS: atom_id res chain seq x y z
N MET A 1 20.35 -12.95 -2.88
CA MET A 1 19.70 -11.73 -3.41
C MET A 1 19.47 -10.75 -2.27
N HIS A 2 19.52 -9.45 -2.56
CA HIS A 2 19.21 -8.41 -1.57
C HIS A 2 17.72 -8.04 -1.71
N TYR A 3 16.91 -8.37 -0.69
CA TYR A 3 15.50 -7.98 -0.66
C TYR A 3 15.36 -6.60 -0.01
N THR A 4 14.65 -5.69 -0.67
CA THR A 4 14.46 -4.31 -0.20
C THR A 4 13.13 -4.18 0.55
N LYS A 5 13.16 -3.52 1.70
CA LYS A 5 11.95 -3.14 2.44
C LYS A 5 11.15 -2.10 1.65
N TYR A 6 9.83 -2.15 1.73
CA TYR A 6 9.03 -1.02 1.28
C TYR A 6 9.26 0.19 2.22
N PRO A 7 9.50 1.41 1.68
CA PRO A 7 9.82 2.57 2.50
C PRO A 7 8.70 2.94 3.50
N ARG A 8 9.02 3.73 4.53
CA ARG A 8 7.97 4.36 5.37
C ARG A 8 7.33 5.43 4.49
N THR A 9 6.01 5.44 4.34
CA THR A 9 5.29 6.55 3.72
C THR A 9 5.11 7.68 4.73
N PRO A 10 5.68 8.87 4.48
CA PRO A 10 5.47 10.05 5.31
C PRO A 10 4.02 10.54 5.33
N HIS A 11 3.64 11.17 6.42
CA HIS A 11 2.36 11.84 6.58
C HIS A 11 2.33 13.17 5.82
N LEU A 12 1.19 13.48 5.22
CA LEU A 12 0.90 14.81 4.68
C LEU A 12 0.86 15.85 5.81
N PRO A 13 1.11 17.15 5.53
CA PRO A 13 1.15 18.20 6.56
C PRO A 13 -0.14 18.32 7.39
N TRP A 14 -1.29 17.99 6.79
CA TRP A 14 -2.61 17.98 7.44
C TRP A 14 -3.07 16.58 7.89
N SER A 15 -2.22 15.56 7.78
CA SER A 15 -2.50 14.26 8.39
C SER A 15 -2.39 14.38 9.91
N GLN A 16 -3.33 13.76 10.60
CA GLN A 16 -3.26 13.64 12.06
C GLN A 16 -2.22 12.56 12.41
N LYS A 17 -1.47 12.78 13.49
CA LYS A 17 -0.39 11.88 13.92
C LYS A 17 -0.97 10.68 14.66
N ALA A 18 -0.38 9.50 14.44
CA ALA A 18 -0.66 8.33 15.26
C ALA A 18 0.40 8.20 16.37
N ASP A 19 1.69 8.43 16.05
CA ASP A 19 2.81 8.17 16.94
C ASP A 19 3.90 9.28 16.90
N ALA A 20 4.78 9.29 17.91
CA ALA A 20 5.89 10.24 18.02
C ALA A 20 6.97 10.04 16.93
N ASP A 21 7.06 8.83 16.36
CA ASP A 21 8.05 8.46 15.33
C ASP A 21 7.53 8.70 13.89
N ASP A 22 6.34 9.29 13.73
CA ASP A 22 5.77 9.57 12.42
C ASP A 22 6.58 10.63 11.66
N VAL A 23 7.04 10.26 10.46
CA VAL A 23 7.69 11.18 9.52
C VAL A 23 6.62 12.00 8.82
N ILE A 24 6.76 13.32 8.78
CA ILE A 24 5.81 14.25 8.16
C ILE A 24 6.52 14.99 7.03
N LEU A 25 5.86 15.14 5.89
CA LEU A 25 6.34 15.98 4.81
C LEU A 25 6.33 17.45 5.26
N PRO A 26 7.39 18.23 4.96
CA PRO A 26 7.45 19.63 5.36
C PRO A 26 6.42 20.50 4.62
N ASP A 27 6.17 20.18 3.35
CA ASP A 27 5.18 20.80 2.49
C ASP A 27 4.80 19.84 1.34
N THR A 28 3.97 20.31 0.42
CA THR A 28 3.46 19.55 -0.74
C THR A 28 3.94 20.13 -2.07
N ARG A 29 4.86 21.09 -2.04
CA ARG A 29 5.30 21.86 -3.23
C ARG A 29 5.96 20.98 -4.27
N ILE A 30 6.55 19.86 -3.84
CA ILE A 30 7.16 18.87 -4.72
C ILE A 30 6.20 18.33 -5.79
N TRP A 31 4.89 18.39 -5.55
CA TRP A 31 3.87 17.95 -6.50
C TRP A 31 3.30 19.07 -7.37
N GLU A 32 3.67 20.34 -7.16
CA GLU A 32 3.19 21.45 -8.01
C GLU A 32 3.50 21.19 -9.50
N GLY A 33 2.46 21.24 -10.33
CA GLY A 33 2.55 20.94 -11.76
C GLY A 33 2.74 19.46 -12.11
N MET A 34 2.71 18.55 -11.13
CA MET A 34 2.84 17.11 -11.33
C MET A 34 1.47 16.45 -11.42
N GLU A 35 1.32 15.46 -12.30
CA GLU A 35 0.20 14.53 -12.25
C GLU A 35 0.40 13.53 -11.10
N VAL A 36 -0.59 13.44 -10.22
CA VAL A 36 -0.62 12.54 -9.07
C VAL A 36 -1.77 11.55 -9.19
N VAL A 37 -1.63 10.45 -8.47
CA VAL A 37 -2.69 9.49 -8.21
C VAL A 37 -2.89 9.40 -6.70
N ILE A 38 -4.15 9.39 -6.30
CA ILE A 38 -4.58 9.26 -4.92
C ILE A 38 -5.47 8.05 -4.82
N THR A 39 -5.08 7.11 -3.97
CA THR A 39 -5.85 5.89 -3.73
C THR A 39 -6.27 5.81 -2.27
N GLU A 40 -7.28 4.98 -2.01
CA GLU A 40 -7.55 4.54 -0.64
C GLU A 40 -6.30 3.94 0.00
N LYS A 41 -6.15 4.20 1.29
CA LYS A 41 -5.20 3.49 2.14
C LYS A 41 -5.96 2.38 2.83
N LEU A 42 -5.69 1.14 2.41
CA LEU A 42 -6.23 -0.05 3.04
C LEU A 42 -5.45 -0.38 4.32
N ASP A 43 -6.14 -0.95 5.30
CA ASP A 43 -5.57 -1.38 6.58
C ASP A 43 -5.34 -2.89 6.58
N GLY A 44 -4.13 -3.30 6.20
CA GLY A 44 -3.70 -4.68 6.19
C GLY A 44 -2.21 -4.82 6.46
N GLU A 45 -1.59 -5.86 5.89
CA GLU A 45 -0.16 -6.10 6.00
C GLU A 45 0.55 -5.84 4.66
N ASN A 46 1.31 -4.75 4.59
CA ASN A 46 2.26 -4.51 3.51
C ASN A 46 3.08 -5.77 3.18
N THR A 47 3.00 -6.21 1.92
CA THR A 47 3.64 -7.42 1.42
C THR A 47 4.32 -7.15 0.08
N SER A 48 5.55 -7.65 -0.07
CA SER A 48 6.37 -7.55 -1.28
C SER A 48 6.57 -8.94 -1.88
N LEU A 49 6.31 -9.07 -3.17
CA LEU A 49 6.40 -10.30 -3.96
C LEU A 49 7.53 -10.16 -4.99
N TYR A 50 8.45 -11.12 -5.00
CA TYR A 50 9.53 -11.26 -5.97
C TYR A 50 9.37 -12.59 -6.72
N ARG A 51 10.16 -12.83 -7.76
CA ARG A 51 10.18 -14.15 -8.43
C ARG A 51 10.48 -15.32 -7.49
N ASP A 52 11.38 -15.13 -6.53
CA ASP A 52 11.94 -16.20 -5.69
C ASP A 52 11.60 -16.07 -4.21
N TYR A 53 10.93 -14.99 -3.81
CA TYR A 53 10.69 -14.68 -2.40
C TYR A 53 9.47 -13.80 -2.19
N LEU A 54 8.97 -13.77 -0.96
CA LEU A 54 8.03 -12.77 -0.49
C LEU A 54 8.35 -12.40 0.94
N HIS A 55 8.03 -11.16 1.33
CA HIS A 55 8.14 -10.71 2.72
C HIS A 55 7.07 -9.68 3.05
N ALA A 56 6.67 -9.62 4.32
CA ALA A 56 5.96 -8.45 4.84
C ALA A 56 6.90 -7.23 4.82
N ARG A 57 6.50 -6.06 5.30
CA ARG A 57 7.40 -4.89 5.29
C ARG A 57 8.78 -5.13 5.94
N SER A 58 8.80 -5.89 7.04
CA SER A 58 10.05 -6.43 7.57
C SER A 58 10.47 -7.66 6.77
N VAL A 59 11.74 -7.73 6.39
CA VAL A 59 12.32 -8.89 5.68
C VAL A 59 12.46 -10.11 6.60
N ASP A 60 12.17 -9.98 7.91
CA ASP A 60 12.08 -11.12 8.81
C ASP A 60 10.85 -11.98 8.47
N ASN A 61 11.09 -13.22 8.04
CA ASN A 61 10.05 -14.15 7.58
C ASN A 61 9.53 -15.05 8.69
N ARG A 62 9.17 -14.47 9.83
CA ARG A 62 8.48 -15.25 10.87
C ARG A 62 7.17 -15.80 10.31
N TYR A 63 6.92 -17.07 10.59
CA TYR A 63 5.66 -17.69 10.22
C TYR A 63 4.51 -16.99 10.95
N HIS A 64 3.44 -16.67 10.22
CA HIS A 64 2.19 -16.18 10.77
C HIS A 64 1.04 -16.70 9.90
N PRO A 65 -0.03 -17.30 10.47
CA PRO A 65 -1.13 -17.91 9.70
C PRO A 65 -1.83 -16.96 8.72
N SER A 66 -1.85 -15.65 9.01
CA SER A 66 -2.43 -14.65 8.09
C SER A 66 -1.72 -14.55 6.74
N ARG A 67 -0.53 -15.16 6.60
CA ARG A 67 0.29 -15.12 5.39
C ARG A 67 0.13 -16.36 4.51
N ASP A 68 -0.67 -17.35 4.92
CA ASP A 68 -0.80 -18.59 4.15
C ASP A 68 -1.52 -18.38 2.83
N TRP A 69 -2.55 -17.51 2.81
CA TRP A 69 -3.24 -17.15 1.57
C TRP A 69 -2.27 -16.48 0.57
N ILE A 70 -1.50 -15.47 1.02
CA ILE A 70 -0.59 -14.74 0.12
C ILE A 70 0.57 -15.62 -0.36
N LYS A 71 1.05 -16.57 0.45
CA LYS A 71 2.03 -17.58 0.02
C LYS A 71 1.50 -18.49 -1.08
N ARG A 72 0.25 -18.96 -0.95
CA ARG A 72 -0.39 -19.77 -1.99
C ARG A 72 -0.59 -18.98 -3.27
N TYR A 73 -1.10 -17.75 -3.16
CA TYR A 73 -1.28 -16.84 -4.30
C TYR A 73 0.06 -16.55 -5.00
N HIS A 74 1.11 -16.21 -4.24
CA HIS A 74 2.46 -16.01 -4.76
C HIS A 74 2.99 -17.24 -5.51
N GLY A 75 2.78 -18.44 -4.97
CA GLY A 75 3.16 -19.69 -5.63
C GLY A 75 2.54 -19.87 -7.02
N GLN A 76 1.37 -19.27 -7.27
CA GLN A 76 0.70 -19.31 -8.56
C GLN A 76 1.29 -18.28 -9.53
N ILE A 77 1.64 -17.08 -9.09
CA ILE A 77 2.02 -15.97 -9.98
C ILE A 77 3.53 -15.71 -10.08
N ARG A 78 4.35 -16.25 -9.16
CA ARG A 78 5.78 -15.88 -9.03
C ARG A 78 6.62 -16.10 -10.28
N HIS A 79 6.19 -16.99 -11.17
CA HIS A 79 6.86 -17.27 -12.44
C HIS A 79 6.67 -16.14 -13.47
N LEU A 80 5.63 -15.33 -13.33
CA LEU A 80 5.34 -14.15 -14.14
C LEU A 80 6.23 -12.96 -13.76
N ILE A 81 6.65 -12.88 -12.49
CA ILE A 81 7.47 -11.77 -11.98
C ILE A 81 8.90 -11.90 -12.55
N PRO A 82 9.45 -10.87 -13.23
CA PRO A 82 10.82 -10.87 -13.72
C PRO A 82 11.84 -10.93 -12.59
N GLU A 83 13.06 -11.37 -12.89
CA GLU A 83 14.14 -11.27 -11.92
C GLU A 83 14.47 -9.80 -11.65
N GLY A 84 14.70 -9.46 -10.38
CA GLY A 84 14.93 -8.08 -9.95
C GLY A 84 13.66 -7.25 -9.70
N TYR A 85 12.50 -7.67 -10.21
CA TYR A 85 11.24 -6.97 -10.00
C TYR A 85 10.65 -7.27 -8.63
N ARG A 86 9.94 -6.30 -8.08
CA ARG A 86 9.16 -6.42 -6.83
C ARG A 86 7.78 -5.81 -7.01
N ILE A 87 6.74 -6.61 -6.76
CA ILE A 87 5.35 -6.14 -6.67
C ILE A 87 5.02 -5.93 -5.18
N CYS A 88 4.65 -4.71 -4.82
CA CYS A 88 4.23 -4.35 -3.48
C CYS A 88 2.70 -4.14 -3.44
N GLY A 89 2.08 -4.73 -2.42
CA GLY A 89 0.66 -4.60 -2.20
C GLY A 89 0.29 -4.83 -0.74
N GLU A 90 -0.99 -4.64 -0.44
CA GLU A 90 -1.54 -4.83 0.90
C GLU A 90 -2.17 -6.22 1.01
N ASN A 91 -1.67 -7.05 1.93
CA ASN A 91 -2.30 -8.32 2.28
C ASN A 91 -3.44 -8.06 3.26
N MET A 92 -4.67 -8.23 2.77
CA MET A 92 -5.91 -7.94 3.47
C MET A 92 -6.53 -9.18 4.12
N TYR A 93 -5.81 -10.31 4.22
CA TYR A 93 -6.40 -11.53 4.75
C TYR A 93 -6.87 -11.38 6.20
N ALA A 94 -6.04 -10.84 7.10
CA ALA A 94 -6.39 -10.69 8.51
C ALA A 94 -7.03 -9.33 8.80
N GLN A 95 -8.01 -9.31 9.71
CA GLN A 95 -8.55 -8.09 10.29
C GLN A 95 -7.49 -7.37 11.12
N HIS A 96 -7.35 -6.06 10.88
CA HIS A 96 -6.50 -5.15 11.64
C HIS A 96 -7.39 -4.21 12.47
N SER A 97 -7.27 -2.90 12.29
CA SER A 97 -8.11 -1.89 12.95
C SER A 97 -9.46 -1.72 12.24
N ILE A 98 -9.50 -1.97 10.93
CA ILE A 98 -10.71 -1.95 10.10
C ILE A 98 -11.08 -3.37 9.71
N VAL A 99 -12.38 -3.67 9.84
CA VAL A 99 -12.96 -4.94 9.39
C VAL A 99 -13.57 -4.72 8.01
N TYR A 100 -13.14 -5.53 7.06
CA TYR A 100 -13.64 -5.50 5.70
C TYR A 100 -14.59 -6.68 5.45
N HIS A 101 -15.71 -6.41 4.79
CA HIS A 101 -16.74 -7.42 4.48
C HIS A 101 -16.96 -7.66 2.98
N ASP A 102 -16.40 -6.80 2.12
CA ASP A 102 -16.67 -6.77 0.67
C ASP A 102 -15.40 -6.57 -0.17
N LEU A 103 -14.30 -7.26 0.19
CA LEU A 103 -13.05 -7.18 -0.57
C LEU A 103 -13.15 -7.93 -1.90
N GLU A 104 -12.53 -7.40 -2.94
CA GLU A 104 -12.40 -8.04 -4.26
C GLU A 104 -11.37 -9.17 -4.25
N SER A 105 -10.32 -9.01 -3.45
CA SER A 105 -9.25 -9.99 -3.25
C SER A 105 -8.63 -9.80 -1.87
N TYR A 106 -7.78 -10.72 -1.43
CA TYR A 106 -6.95 -10.51 -0.24
C TYR A 106 -5.60 -9.85 -0.53
N PHE A 107 -5.31 -9.48 -1.77
CA PHE A 107 -4.10 -8.73 -2.12
C PHE A 107 -4.42 -7.60 -3.08
N TYR A 108 -4.00 -6.38 -2.71
CA TYR A 108 -4.22 -5.17 -3.49
C TYR A 108 -2.88 -4.53 -3.86
N VAL A 109 -2.54 -4.46 -5.14
CA VAL A 109 -1.28 -3.88 -5.62
C VAL A 109 -1.32 -2.35 -5.50
N PHE A 110 -0.32 -1.75 -4.87
CA PHE A 110 -0.20 -0.29 -4.80
C PHE A 110 1.11 0.25 -5.40
N SER A 111 2.10 -0.60 -5.70
CA SER A 111 3.38 -0.16 -6.27
C SER A 111 4.16 -1.33 -6.87
N VAL A 112 4.78 -1.12 -8.02
CA VAL A 112 5.71 -2.09 -8.65
C VAL A 112 7.07 -1.43 -8.84
N TRP A 113 8.13 -2.19 -8.62
CA TRP A 113 9.52 -1.75 -8.70
C TRP A 113 10.29 -2.62 -9.68
N ASP A 114 11.08 -1.98 -10.54
CA ASP A 114 11.95 -2.65 -11.52
C ASP A 114 13.29 -3.12 -10.91
N GLU A 115 14.13 -3.73 -11.73
CA GLU A 115 15.45 -4.23 -11.35
C GLU A 115 16.45 -3.13 -10.94
N LYS A 116 16.16 -1.87 -11.30
CA LYS A 116 16.95 -0.68 -10.94
C LYS A 116 16.42 -0.01 -9.68
N ASN A 117 15.45 -0.65 -9.00
CA ASN A 117 14.78 -0.11 -7.82
C ASN A 117 14.13 1.26 -8.10
N CYS A 118 13.54 1.40 -9.29
CA CYS A 118 12.64 2.50 -9.64
C CYS A 118 11.20 2.02 -9.54
N ALA A 119 10.34 2.81 -8.87
CA ALA A 119 8.91 2.59 -8.90
C ALA A 119 8.41 2.87 -10.32
N LEU A 120 7.66 1.93 -10.89
CA LEU A 120 6.99 2.11 -12.17
C LEU A 120 5.90 3.18 -12.08
N GLY A 121 5.49 3.71 -13.24
CA GLY A 121 4.33 4.58 -13.35
C GLY A 121 3.05 3.91 -12.84
N TRP A 122 2.01 4.70 -12.60
CA TRP A 122 0.74 4.17 -12.14
C TRP A 122 0.05 3.31 -13.21
N ASP A 123 0.11 3.72 -14.48
CA ASP A 123 -0.44 2.91 -15.58
C ASP A 123 0.25 1.55 -15.69
N GLU A 124 1.58 1.50 -15.63
CA GLU A 124 2.34 0.26 -15.59
C GLU A 124 2.02 -0.57 -14.32
N THR A 125 1.73 0.09 -13.19
CA THR A 125 1.29 -0.59 -11.96
C THR A 125 -0.07 -1.27 -12.16
N LEU A 126 -1.01 -0.60 -12.84
CA LEU A 126 -2.32 -1.16 -13.20
C LEU A 126 -2.18 -2.34 -14.16
N GLU A 127 -1.30 -2.24 -15.16
CA GLU A 127 -0.99 -3.33 -16.10
C GLU A 127 -0.45 -4.56 -15.35
N TRP A 128 0.51 -4.35 -14.43
CA TRP A 128 1.02 -5.43 -13.58
C TRP A 128 -0.04 -6.05 -12.67
N ALA A 129 -0.91 -5.22 -12.08
CA ALA A 129 -2.00 -5.70 -11.23
C ALA A 129 -2.95 -6.61 -12.03
N ALA A 130 -3.30 -6.20 -13.26
CA ALA A 130 -4.09 -7.00 -14.18
C ALA A 130 -3.39 -8.31 -14.59
N GLU A 131 -2.09 -8.25 -14.93
CA GLU A 131 -1.29 -9.41 -15.33
C GLU A 131 -1.25 -10.50 -14.25
N ILE A 132 -1.16 -10.11 -12.97
CA ILE A 132 -1.15 -11.07 -11.87
C ILE A 132 -2.55 -11.44 -11.36
N GLY A 133 -3.61 -10.79 -11.87
CA GLY A 133 -4.99 -11.02 -11.43
C GLY A 133 -5.29 -10.49 -10.02
N ALA A 134 -4.71 -9.34 -9.64
CA ALA A 134 -5.01 -8.64 -8.39
C ALA A 134 -5.60 -7.24 -8.65
N PRO A 135 -6.54 -6.77 -7.80
CA PRO A 135 -7.01 -5.39 -7.84
C PRO A 135 -5.93 -4.41 -7.33
N THR A 136 -6.15 -3.12 -7.58
CA THR A 136 -5.47 -2.02 -6.88
C THR A 136 -6.44 -1.34 -5.90
N PRO A 137 -5.96 -0.64 -4.87
CA PRO A 137 -6.83 0.19 -4.04
C PRO A 137 -7.59 1.19 -4.93
N ARG A 138 -8.82 1.55 -4.54
CA ARG A 138 -9.68 2.42 -5.35
C ARG A 138 -9.01 3.78 -5.56
N GLU A 139 -9.00 4.24 -6.81
CA GLU A 139 -8.60 5.59 -7.15
C GLU A 139 -9.66 6.59 -6.66
N LEU A 140 -9.22 7.54 -5.85
CA LEU A 140 -10.02 8.65 -5.34
C LEU A 140 -9.84 9.90 -6.21
N TYR A 141 -8.64 10.06 -6.78
CA TYR A 141 -8.30 11.16 -7.67
C TYR A 141 -7.11 10.79 -8.56
N ARG A 142 -7.15 11.25 -9.82
CA ARG A 142 -6.00 11.29 -10.72
C ARG A 142 -6.03 12.59 -11.51
N GLY A 143 -4.89 13.27 -11.59
CA GLY A 143 -4.76 14.51 -12.33
C GLY A 143 -3.64 15.39 -11.78
N LEU A 144 -3.54 16.63 -12.26
CA LEU A 144 -2.57 17.60 -11.75
C LEU A 144 -2.79 17.83 -10.26
N TRP A 145 -1.70 17.99 -9.51
CA TRP A 145 -1.76 18.32 -8.09
C TRP A 145 -2.60 19.56 -7.84
N ASP A 146 -3.54 19.43 -6.92
CA ASP A 146 -4.45 20.48 -6.48
C ASP A 146 -4.72 20.25 -4.99
N GLU A 147 -3.91 20.89 -4.14
CA GLU A 147 -3.95 20.67 -2.69
C GLU A 147 -5.36 20.85 -2.10
N GLN A 148 -6.13 21.83 -2.59
CA GLN A 148 -7.50 22.07 -2.11
C GLN A 148 -8.41 20.89 -2.45
N LYS A 149 -8.31 20.33 -3.67
CA LYS A 149 -9.07 19.12 -4.00
C LYS A 149 -8.68 17.95 -3.11
N VAL A 150 -7.38 17.76 -2.86
CA VAL A 150 -6.88 16.66 -2.04
C VAL A 150 -7.34 16.77 -0.59
N GLN A 151 -7.30 17.97 0.00
CA GLN A 151 -7.79 18.21 1.36
C GLN A 151 -9.31 17.99 1.48
N ASN A 152 -10.06 18.17 0.40
CA ASN A 152 -11.52 18.00 0.36
C ASN A 152 -11.95 16.59 -0.07
N ILE A 153 -11.03 15.62 -0.23
CA ILE A 153 -11.40 14.23 -0.47
C ILE A 153 -12.13 13.69 0.76
N GLU A 154 -13.42 13.38 0.60
CA GLU A 154 -14.22 12.74 1.64
C GLU A 154 -13.86 11.24 1.72
N ILE A 155 -13.36 10.83 2.88
CA ILE A 155 -13.10 9.42 3.19
C ILE A 155 -14.09 8.96 4.24
N ASP A 156 -14.83 7.89 3.94
CA ASP A 156 -15.55 7.16 4.97
C ASP A 156 -14.55 6.39 5.83
N THR A 157 -14.21 6.99 6.97
CA THR A 157 -13.21 6.42 7.89
C THR A 157 -13.70 5.20 8.67
N THR A 158 -14.94 4.75 8.47
CA THR A 158 -15.43 3.47 8.99
C THR A 158 -15.03 2.29 8.10
N THR A 159 -14.71 2.55 6.83
CA THR A 159 -14.40 1.54 5.82
C THR A 159 -12.99 1.69 5.23
N THR A 160 -12.32 2.83 5.44
CA THR A 160 -10.97 3.11 4.93
C THR A 160 -10.11 3.84 5.96
N GLU A 161 -8.80 3.55 6.04
CA GLU A 161 -7.89 4.18 7.00
C GLU A 161 -7.58 5.65 6.64
N GLY A 162 -7.51 5.93 5.34
CA GLY A 162 -7.19 7.23 4.78
C GLY A 162 -6.87 7.13 3.30
N TYR A 163 -5.87 7.88 2.84
CA TYR A 163 -5.45 7.84 1.44
C TYR A 163 -3.93 7.97 1.30
N VAL A 164 -3.43 7.55 0.14
CA VAL A 164 -2.03 7.68 -0.27
C VAL A 164 -1.96 8.52 -1.53
N VAL A 165 -1.01 9.46 -1.58
CA VAL A 165 -0.67 10.27 -2.75
C VAL A 165 0.66 9.78 -3.30
N ARG A 166 0.74 9.55 -4.62
CA ARG A 166 1.99 9.29 -5.34
C ARG A 166 2.02 9.98 -6.70
N PRO A 167 3.19 10.16 -7.34
CA PRO A 167 3.26 10.58 -8.73
C PRO A 167 2.63 9.52 -9.65
N ALA A 168 1.95 9.97 -10.71
CA ALA A 168 1.50 9.09 -11.79
C ALA A 168 2.68 8.50 -12.60
N ARG A 169 3.79 9.25 -12.69
CA ARG A 169 5.03 8.80 -13.35
C ARG A 169 5.87 7.86 -12.47
N SER A 170 6.88 7.26 -13.08
CA SER A 170 7.94 6.52 -12.38
C SER A 170 8.88 7.44 -11.59
N PHE A 171 9.52 6.88 -10.56
CA PHE A 171 10.49 7.60 -9.73
C PHE A 171 11.48 6.64 -9.02
N PRO A 172 12.71 7.06 -8.72
CA PRO A 172 13.69 6.21 -8.04
C PRO A 172 13.36 6.04 -6.56
N TYR A 173 13.80 4.92 -5.97
CA TYR A 173 13.57 4.61 -4.55
C TYR A 173 14.06 5.70 -3.58
N SER A 174 15.15 6.38 -3.92
CA SER A 174 15.70 7.50 -3.13
C SER A 174 14.71 8.64 -2.92
N ASP A 175 13.79 8.83 -3.87
CA ASP A 175 12.89 9.97 -3.90
C ASP A 175 11.53 9.64 -3.25
N PHE A 176 11.31 8.38 -2.85
CA PHE A 176 10.03 7.95 -2.26
C PHE A 176 9.64 8.80 -1.05
N GLY A 177 10.60 9.10 -0.18
CA GLY A 177 10.35 9.83 1.07
C GLY A 177 9.94 11.29 0.87
N SER A 178 10.03 11.83 -0.34
CA SER A 178 9.49 13.15 -0.68
C SER A 178 8.31 13.08 -1.65
N LEU A 179 8.26 12.04 -2.51
CA LEU A 179 7.25 11.93 -3.56
C LEU A 179 5.98 11.20 -3.16
N VAL A 180 6.00 10.40 -2.09
CA VAL A 180 4.82 9.65 -1.64
C VAL A 180 4.39 10.16 -0.28
N GLY A 181 3.11 10.47 -0.12
CA GLY A 181 2.53 10.94 1.13
C GLY A 181 1.30 10.13 1.50
N LYS A 182 0.95 10.09 2.78
CA LYS A 182 -0.32 9.52 3.24
C LYS A 182 -1.07 10.51 4.13
N TRP A 183 -2.38 10.45 4.09
CA TRP A 183 -3.24 11.01 5.11
C TRP A 183 -3.93 9.87 5.83
N VAL A 184 -3.95 9.94 7.16
CA VAL A 184 -4.72 9.05 8.02
C VAL A 184 -5.44 9.91 9.06
N ARG A 185 -6.63 9.46 9.48
CA ARG A 185 -7.39 10.15 10.55
C ARG A 185 -6.77 9.92 11.94
N ALA A 186 -7.07 10.78 12.90
CA ALA A 186 -6.75 10.53 14.30
C ALA A 186 -7.44 9.27 14.82
N ASN A 187 -6.79 8.62 15.80
CA ASN A 187 -7.30 7.45 16.52
C ASN A 187 -7.64 6.26 15.60
N HIS A 188 -6.91 6.10 14.49
CA HIS A 188 -7.08 4.95 13.60
C HIS A 188 -6.75 3.63 14.33
N VAL A 189 -5.69 3.61 15.14
CA VAL A 189 -5.40 2.48 16.03
C VAL A 189 -6.26 2.60 17.29
N GLN A 190 -7.33 1.80 17.37
CA GLN A 190 -8.28 1.87 18.48
C GLN A 190 -7.98 0.90 19.61
N THR A 191 -7.08 -0.08 19.41
CA THR A 191 -6.75 -1.10 20.42
C THR A 191 -5.27 -1.07 20.78
N SER A 192 -4.95 -1.14 22.08
CA SER A 192 -3.57 -1.14 22.59
C SER A 192 -2.83 -2.45 22.33
N GLU A 193 -3.52 -3.52 21.93
CA GLU A 193 -2.89 -4.80 21.56
C GLU A 193 -2.67 -4.87 20.04
N HIS A 194 -1.41 -5.10 19.65
CA HIS A 194 -1.02 -5.29 18.26
C HIS A 194 -1.74 -6.52 17.66
N TRP A 195 -2.36 -6.37 16.47
CA TRP A 195 -3.17 -7.41 15.82
C TRP A 195 -2.49 -8.79 15.71
N MET A 196 -1.17 -8.81 15.51
CA MET A 196 -0.32 -10.01 15.50
C MET A 196 -0.36 -10.87 16.79
N HIS A 197 -0.89 -10.37 17.90
CA HIS A 197 -1.01 -11.11 19.16
C HIS A 197 -2.42 -11.65 19.42
N GLN A 198 -3.36 -11.36 18.53
CA GLN A 198 -4.75 -11.81 18.62
C GLN A 198 -4.98 -13.03 17.72
N ALA A 199 -6.12 -13.69 17.90
CA ALA A 199 -6.55 -14.74 16.97
C ALA A 199 -6.74 -14.16 15.56
N VAL A 200 -6.23 -14.83 14.54
CA VAL A 200 -6.39 -14.37 13.15
C VAL A 200 -7.84 -14.52 12.72
N ILE A 201 -8.54 -13.40 12.52
CA ILE A 201 -9.88 -13.36 11.95
C ILE A 201 -9.78 -12.92 10.49
N PRO A 202 -10.24 -13.73 9.51
CA PRO A 202 -10.21 -13.33 8.12
C PRO A 202 -11.16 -12.16 7.82
N ASN A 203 -10.75 -11.25 6.93
CA ASN A 203 -11.68 -10.31 6.29
C ASN A 203 -12.64 -11.05 5.33
N GLY A 204 -13.76 -10.43 4.99
CA GLY A 204 -14.75 -10.95 4.05
C GLY A 204 -14.46 -10.54 2.60
N LEU A 205 -14.56 -11.50 1.68
CA LEU A 205 -14.60 -11.24 0.24
C LEU A 205 -16.04 -10.95 -0.21
N ARG A 206 -16.17 -10.10 -1.23
CA ARG A 206 -17.42 -9.84 -1.95
C ARG A 206 -18.03 -11.16 -2.41
N LYS A 207 -19.31 -11.36 -2.13
CA LYS A 207 -20.06 -12.51 -2.67
C LYS A 207 -20.37 -12.24 -4.14
N THR A 208 -19.87 -13.10 -5.02
CA THR A 208 -20.23 -13.17 -6.45
C THR A 208 -21.66 -13.64 -6.65
#